data_AF-A0A0F9NWD6-F1
#
_entry.id   AF-A0A0F9NWD6-F1
#
_cell.length_a   1.000
_cell.length_b   1.000
_cell.length_c   1.000
_cell.angle_alpha   90.00
_cell.angle_beta   90.00
_cell.angle_gamma   90.00
#
_symmetry.space_group_name_H-M   'P 1'
#
loop_
_entity.id
_entity.type
_entity.pdbx_description
1 polymer ?
#
loop_
_entity_poly.entity_id
_entity_poly.type
_entity_poly.pdbx_seq_one_letter_code
_entity_poly.pdbx_strand_id
1 'polypeptide(L)' 'MSIDEIVELLVEVRVDLTLLKESTCSIYIKEQLKWAINGIDIVGCELMQNIVKKLKET' A
#
# COMPACT_ATOMS: atom_id res chain seq x y z
N MET A 1 4.21 -15.47 7.31
CA MET A 1 3.50 -14.39 6.61
C MET A 1 2.24 -14.94 6.00
N SER A 2 1.13 -14.82 6.73
CA SER A 2 -0.22 -15.01 6.24
C SER A 2 -0.62 -13.85 5.32
N ILE A 3 -1.74 -14.00 4.61
CA ILE A 3 -2.29 -12.89 3.82
C ILE A 3 -2.65 -11.71 4.72
N ASP A 4 -3.19 -11.97 5.91
CA ASP A 4 -3.54 -10.93 6.88
C ASP A 4 -2.30 -10.16 7.34
N GLU A 5 -1.20 -10.86 7.65
CA GLU A 5 0.08 -10.23 8.01
C GLU A 5 0.63 -9.35 6.87
N ILE A 6 0.44 -9.75 5.60
CA ILE A 6 0.84 -8.95 4.44
C ILE A 6 -0.04 -7.70 4.32
N VAL A 7 -1.36 -7.83 4.49
CA VAL A 7 -2.29 -6.71 4.41
C VAL A 7 -2.02 -5.69 5.51
N GLU A 8 -1.82 -6.15 6.75
CA GLU A 8 -1.47 -5.28 7.87
C GLU A 8 -0.17 -4.50 7.60
N LEU A 9 0.87 -5.18 7.11
CA LEU A 9 2.14 -4.54 6.77
C LEU A 9 1.98 -3.50 5.66
N LEU A 10 1.21 -3.79 4.61
CA LEU A 10 0.95 -2.84 3.53
C LEU A 10 0.22 -1.59 4.04
N VAL A 11 -0.74 -1.76 4.95
CA VAL A 11 -1.47 -0.63 5.58
C VAL A 11 -0.53 0.20 6.44
N GLU A 12 0.28 -0.43 7.29
CA GLU A 12 1.24 0.25 8.16
C GLU A 12 2.24 1.08 7.36
N VAL A 13 2.90 0.47 6.37
CA VAL A 13 3.87 1.17 5.50
C VAL A 13 3.21 2.32 4.75
N ARG A 14 1.97 2.15 4.27
CA ARG A 14 1.24 3.23 3.59
C ARG A 14 1.00 4.42 4.51
N VAL A 15 0.63 4.18 5.77
CA VAL A 15 0.41 5.23 6.78
C VAL A 15 1.73 5.95 7.06
N ASP A 16 2.81 5.21 7.32
CA ASP A 16 4.13 5.78 7.60
C ASP A 16 4.64 6.65 6.45
N LEU A 17 4.52 6.19 5.21
CA LEU A 17 4.91 6.96 4.03
C LEU A 17 4.06 8.23 3.87
N THR A 18 2.79 8.19 4.25
CA THR A 18 1.91 9.37 4.22
C THR A 18 2.37 10.42 5.24
N LEU A 19 2.67 10.00 6.48
CA LEU A 19 3.20 10.87 7.53
C LEU A 19 4.56 11.46 7.13
N LEU A 20 5.44 10.65 6.53
CA LEU A 20 6.72 11.13 5.99
C LEU A 20 6.53 12.15 4.87
N LYS A 21 5.52 11.98 4.01
CA LYS A 21 5.23 12.91 2.91
C LYS A 21 4.73 14.26 3.43
N GLU A 22 3.96 14.26 4.51
CA GLU A 22 3.43 15.47 5.14
C GLU A 22 4.50 16.23 5.93
N SER A 23 5.44 15.51 6.57
CA SER A 23 6.48 16.08 7.42
C SER A 23 7.70 16.64 6.66
N THR A 24 7.95 16.20 5.43
CA THR A 24 9.09 16.71 4.63
C THR A 24 8.76 17.99 3.86
N CYS A 25 9.73 18.89 3.68
CA CYS A 25 9.60 20.07 2.80
C CYS A 25 10.13 19.84 1.39
N SER A 26 10.85 18.75 1.13
CA SER A 26 11.47 18.49 -0.18
C SER A 26 10.43 18.03 -1.19
N ILE A 27 10.22 18.81 -2.25
CA ILE A 27 9.30 18.47 -3.35
C ILE A 27 9.68 17.14 -3.99
N TYR A 28 10.98 16.92 -4.23
CA TYR A 28 11.48 15.67 -4.80
C TYR A 28 11.12 14.47 -3.92
N ILE A 29 11.35 14.55 -2.60
CA ILE A 29 11.01 13.47 -1.67
C ILE A 29 9.49 13.26 -1.62
N LYS A 30 8.68 14.33 -1.61
CA LYS A 30 7.22 14.21 -1.65
C LYS A 30 6.74 13.44 -2.87
N GLU A 31 7.37 13.69 -4.02
CA GLU A 31 7.04 13.01 -5.26
C GLU A 31 7.41 11.53 -5.18
N GLN A 32 8.63 11.19 -4.74
CA GLN A 32 9.04 9.79 -4.53
C GLN A 32 8.11 9.04 -3.56
N LEU A 33 7.72 9.68 -2.45
CA LEU A 33 6.77 9.10 -1.49
C LEU A 33 5.38 8.90 -2.10
N LYS A 34 4.93 9.82 -2.97
CA LYS A 34 3.68 9.66 -3.72
C LYS A 34 3.75 8.43 -4.64
N TRP A 35 4.86 8.21 -5.33
CA TRP A 35 5.06 7.01 -6.16
C TRP A 35 5.02 5.73 -5.33
N ALA A 36 5.68 5.70 -4.16
CA ALA A 36 5.67 4.55 -3.27
C ALA A 36 4.27 4.23 -2.72
N ILE A 37 3.53 5.25 -2.25
CA ILE A 37 2.15 5.09 -1.78
C ILE A 37 1.25 4.55 -2.90
N ASN A 38 1.36 5.10 -4.11
CA ASN A 38 0.60 4.61 -5.25
C ASN A 38 0.92 3.14 -5.59
N GLY A 39 2.19 2.73 -5.49
CA GLY A 39 2.58 1.34 -5.69
C GLY A 39 1.91 0.40 -4.68
N ILE A 40 1.83 0.80 -3.42
CA ILE A 40 1.11 0.04 -2.37
C ILE A 40 -0.38 -0.04 -2.68
N ASP A 41 -1.01 1.06 -3.09
CA ASP A 41 -2.43 1.08 -3.44
C ASP A 41 -2.75 0.12 -4.61
N ILE A 42 -1.86 0.03 -5.62
CA ILE A 42 -2.00 -0.91 -6.75
C ILE A 42 -1.92 -2.36 -6.26
N VAL A 43 -0.87 -2.70 -5.49
CA VAL A 43 -0.68 -4.06 -4.96
C VAL A 43 -1.85 -4.46 -4.07
N GLY A 44 -2.34 -3.56 -3.22
CA GLY A 44 -3.51 -3.78 -2.37
C GLY A 44 -4.77 -4.08 -3.20
N CYS A 45 -5.00 -3.33 -4.28
CA CYS A 45 -6.10 -3.58 -5.21
C CYS A 45 -6.02 -4.97 -5.87
N GLU A 46 -4.84 -5.33 -6.40
CA GLU A 46 -4.63 -6.63 -7.04
C GLU A 46 -4.82 -7.79 -6.06
N LEU A 47 -4.30 -7.65 -4.84
CA LEU A 47 -4.47 -8.66 -3.78
C LEU A 47 -5.95 -8.86 -3.46
N MET A 48 -6.71 -7.78 -3.27
CA MET A 48 -8.15 -7.85 -3.01
C MET A 48 -8.92 -8.50 -4.16
N GLN A 49 -8.61 -8.15 -5.41
CA GLN A 49 -9.22 -8.78 -6.58
C GLN A 49 -8.95 -10.29 -6.64
N ASN A 50 -7.72 -10.71 -6.34
CA ASN A 50 -7.33 -12.12 -6.31
C ASN A 50 -8.03 -12.89 -5.19
N ILE A 51 -8.18 -12.30 -4.00
CA ILE A 51 -8.94 -12.89 -2.89
C ILE A 51 -10.40 -13.05 -3.28
N VAL A 52 -11.04 -12.00 -3.81
CA VAL A 52 -12.44 -12.04 -4.25
C VAL A 52 -12.65 -13.08 -5.34
N LYS A 53 -11.71 -13.20 -6.28
CA LYS A 53 -11.77 -14.22 -7.34
C LYS A 53 -11.74 -15.63 -6.76
N LYS A 54 -10.80 -15.93 -5.86
CA LYS A 54 -10.72 -17.23 -5.18
C LYS A 54 -11.99 -17.57 -4.40
N LEU A 55 -12.57 -16.59 -3.69
CA LEU A 55 -13.80 -16.78 -2.93
C LEU A 55 -15.02 -17.08 -3.82
N LYS A 56 -15.04 -16.60 -5.07
CA LYS A 56 -16.11 -16.91 -6.04
C LYS A 56 -15.94 -18.27 -6.72
N GLU A 57 -14.73 -18.81 -6.73
CA GLU A 57 -14.39 -20.12 -7.30
C GLU A 57 -14.56 -21.26 -6.28
N THR A 58 -14.91 -20.94 -5.03
CA THR A 58 -15.16 -21.88 -3.91
C THR A 58 -16.65 -22.01 -3.65
#